data_AF-A0A1U7NEF0-F1
#
_entry.id   AF-A0A1U7NEF0-F1
#
_cell.length_a   1.000
_cell.length_b   1.000
_cell.length_c   1.000
_cell.angle_alpha   90.00
_cell.angle_beta   90.00
_cell.angle_gamma   90.00
#
_symmetry.space_group_name_H-M   'P 1'
#
loop_
_entity.id
_entity.type
_entity.pdbx_description
1 polymer ?
#
loop_
_entity_poly.entity_id
_entity_poly.type
_entity_poly.pdbx_seq_one_letter_code
_entity_poly.pdbx_strand_id
1 'polypeptide(L)'
;MSYEVTAFGEILIDFTHTNPEDDGPALFAQNPGGAPGNVCVAVNRLGGNSAFLGVVGEDMHGDLLRKTLENENVSTKGLLSHPQHFTTLAFVSVDKNGERSFSFARKPGADTQMRAEDLDLDEIKNGKIFHIGSLSLTHEPARSATLFGIEKAKEFGNKISYDPNYRASLWSSEEEAINAMRSLIPYADIMKISDEETELLTGFKDPEEAARALIDQGVKIAAVTLGSEGALVANKEGISKVKGFKADVADTNGAGDSFWGTMLYQIAISDKNIDDLTLDELSAMLRIANAAASLTCRKHGAIPALPTMEDVTEFLKTQE
;
A
#
# COMPACT_ATOMS: atom_id res chain seq x y z
N MET A 1 -22.38 -1.40 6.40
CA MET A 1 -21.45 -0.27 6.60
C MET A 1 -20.73 -0.09 5.27
N SER A 2 -20.53 1.12 4.77
CA SER A 2 -19.77 1.34 3.53
C SER A 2 -18.30 1.52 3.89
N TYR A 3 -17.39 0.98 3.09
CA TYR A 3 -15.95 1.20 3.22
C TYR A 3 -15.47 2.17 2.15
N GLU A 4 -14.64 3.14 2.52
CA GLU A 4 -13.92 3.97 1.56
C GLU A 4 -12.94 3.10 0.76
N VAL A 5 -12.25 2.18 1.44
CA VAL A 5 -11.29 1.27 0.84
C VAL A 5 -11.46 -0.15 1.39
N THR A 6 -11.58 -1.11 0.50
CA THR A 6 -11.40 -2.53 0.80
C THR A 6 -10.07 -2.97 0.19
N ALA A 7 -9.10 -3.42 0.98
CA ALA A 7 -7.79 -3.84 0.47
C ALA A 7 -7.62 -5.37 0.52
N PHE A 8 -6.94 -5.92 -0.48
CA PHE A 8 -6.60 -7.34 -0.54
C PHE A 8 -5.11 -7.56 -0.78
N GLY A 9 -4.49 -8.41 0.04
CA GLY A 9 -3.11 -8.86 -0.16
C GLY A 9 -2.45 -9.32 1.12
N GLU A 10 -1.18 -8.98 1.28
CA GLU A 10 -0.37 -9.41 2.40
C GLU A 10 -0.50 -8.49 3.63
N ILE A 11 -0.42 -9.10 4.80
CA ILE A 11 -0.09 -8.46 6.06
C ILE A 11 0.96 -9.34 6.75
N LEU A 12 1.99 -8.72 7.30
CA LEU A 12 3.19 -9.42 7.76
C LEU A 12 3.86 -8.72 8.93
N ILE A 13 4.83 -9.39 9.54
CA ILE A 13 5.67 -8.79 10.57
C ILE A 13 7.02 -8.38 9.97
N ASP A 14 7.35 -7.09 10.09
CA ASP A 14 8.68 -6.55 9.86
C ASP A 14 9.49 -6.61 11.18
N PHE A 15 10.40 -7.56 11.26
CA PHE A 15 11.41 -7.62 12.29
C PHE A 15 12.54 -6.65 11.96
N THR A 16 12.58 -5.51 12.66
CA THR A 16 13.64 -4.50 12.50
C THR A 16 14.68 -4.63 13.61
N HIS A 17 15.95 -4.61 13.24
CA HIS A 17 17.05 -4.72 14.20
C HIS A 17 17.06 -3.49 15.13
N THR A 18 16.98 -3.73 16.44
CA THR A 18 17.06 -2.69 17.47
C THR A 18 18.47 -2.58 18.00
N ASN A 19 18.98 -1.36 18.14
CA ASN A 19 20.33 -1.06 18.63
C ASN A 19 21.44 -1.85 17.88
N PRO A 20 21.61 -1.62 16.57
CA PRO A 20 22.55 -2.38 15.75
C PRO A 20 24.03 -2.25 16.15
N GLU A 21 24.35 -1.24 16.97
CA GLU A 21 25.69 -0.98 17.50
C GLU A 21 26.04 -1.82 18.75
N ASP A 22 25.07 -2.52 19.34
CA ASP A 22 25.29 -3.33 20.54
C ASP A 22 26.00 -4.66 20.19
N ASP A 23 27.11 -4.98 20.88
CA ASP A 23 27.88 -6.24 20.72
C ASP A 23 27.15 -7.51 21.24
N GLY A 24 25.88 -7.37 21.64
CA GLY A 24 25.04 -8.45 22.16
C GLY A 24 24.34 -9.27 21.08
N PRO A 25 23.49 -10.24 21.46
CA PRO A 25 22.60 -10.90 20.53
C PRO A 25 21.71 -9.88 19.81
N ALA A 26 21.55 -10.04 18.49
CA ALA A 26 20.66 -9.20 17.69
C ALA A 26 19.22 -9.25 18.24
N LEU A 27 18.69 -8.10 18.61
CA LEU A 27 17.31 -7.94 19.07
C LEU A 27 16.46 -7.36 17.93
N PHE A 28 15.27 -7.92 17.73
CA PHE A 28 14.37 -7.46 16.67
C PHE A 28 13.05 -6.98 17.26
N ALA A 29 12.65 -5.76 16.90
CA ALA A 29 11.32 -5.26 17.18
C ALA A 29 10.33 -5.90 16.22
N GLN A 30 9.23 -6.41 16.76
CA GLN A 30 8.14 -7.01 16.00
C GLN A 30 7.18 -5.90 15.53
N ASN A 31 7.30 -5.45 14.28
CA ASN A 31 6.45 -4.37 13.76
C ASN A 31 5.40 -4.93 12.80
N PRO A 32 4.10 -4.73 13.07
CA PRO A 32 3.05 -4.97 12.09
C PRO A 32 3.24 -4.12 10.82
N GLY A 33 3.15 -4.76 9.66
CA GLY A 33 3.30 -4.15 8.35
C GLY A 33 2.59 -4.95 7.25
N GLY A 34 2.93 -4.67 5.99
CA GLY A 34 2.23 -5.16 4.81
C GLY A 34 1.40 -4.06 4.17
N ALA A 35 1.69 -3.74 2.91
CA ALA A 35 1.25 -2.50 2.30
C ALA A 35 -0.28 -2.35 2.22
N PRO A 36 -1.05 -3.37 1.80
CA PRO A 36 -2.51 -3.24 1.77
C PRO A 36 -3.10 -3.04 3.18
N GLY A 37 -2.51 -3.65 4.22
CA GLY A 37 -2.91 -3.46 5.62
C GLY A 37 -2.60 -2.05 6.12
N ASN A 38 -1.42 -1.52 5.79
CA ASN A 38 -1.00 -0.16 6.11
C ASN A 38 -1.96 0.87 5.47
N VAL A 39 -2.38 0.65 4.22
CA VAL A 39 -3.36 1.49 3.52
C VAL A 39 -4.70 1.52 4.27
N CYS A 40 -5.22 0.36 4.70
CA CYS A 40 -6.45 0.29 5.50
C CYS A 40 -6.33 1.10 6.80
N VAL A 41 -5.24 0.95 7.54
CA VAL A 41 -5.02 1.71 8.78
C VAL A 41 -4.92 3.21 8.49
N ALA A 42 -4.25 3.61 7.41
CA ALA A 42 -4.15 5.02 7.02
C ALA A 42 -5.54 5.62 6.76
N VAL A 43 -6.40 4.92 6.01
CA VAL A 43 -7.79 5.32 5.76
C VAL A 43 -8.57 5.50 7.07
N ASN A 44 -8.44 4.54 7.99
CA ASN A 44 -9.13 4.58 9.28
C ASN A 44 -8.65 5.73 10.18
N ARG A 45 -7.34 5.96 10.28
CA ARG A 45 -6.78 7.07 11.09
C ARG A 45 -7.15 8.45 10.53
N LEU A 46 -7.48 8.54 9.25
CA LEU A 46 -8.00 9.76 8.62
C LEU A 46 -9.50 9.98 8.85
N GLY A 47 -10.19 9.03 9.51
CA GLY A 47 -11.61 9.11 9.84
C GLY A 47 -12.53 8.32 8.89
N GLY A 48 -11.96 7.55 7.95
CA GLY A 48 -12.70 6.65 7.07
C GLY A 48 -12.97 5.28 7.70
N ASN A 49 -13.57 4.39 6.91
CA ASN A 49 -13.76 2.99 7.22
C ASN A 49 -13.11 2.14 6.14
N SER A 50 -12.41 1.09 6.56
CA SER A 50 -11.79 0.14 5.64
C SER A 50 -11.99 -1.31 6.06
N ALA A 51 -11.83 -2.19 5.08
CA ALA A 51 -11.84 -3.63 5.27
C ALA A 51 -10.59 -4.26 4.67
N PHE A 52 -10.03 -5.25 5.37
CA PHE A 52 -8.85 -5.98 4.93
C PHE A 52 -9.21 -7.44 4.63
N LEU A 53 -8.86 -7.89 3.44
CA LEU A 53 -8.93 -9.29 3.02
C LEU A 53 -7.51 -9.84 2.88
N GLY A 54 -7.28 -11.04 3.40
CA GLY A 54 -5.98 -11.67 3.34
C GLY A 54 -5.92 -12.94 4.18
N VAL A 55 -4.73 -13.51 4.29
CA VAL A 55 -4.51 -14.74 5.06
C VAL A 55 -3.27 -14.60 5.91
N VAL A 56 -3.40 -14.85 7.21
CA VAL A 56 -2.30 -15.01 8.17
C VAL A 56 -2.21 -16.46 8.60
N GLY A 57 -1.14 -16.87 9.27
CA GLY A 57 -1.06 -18.22 9.85
C GLY A 57 -1.86 -18.32 11.15
N GLU A 58 -2.25 -19.54 11.53
CA GLU A 58 -2.70 -19.86 12.89
C GLU A 58 -1.50 -19.87 13.85
N ASP A 59 -0.93 -18.70 14.09
CA ASP A 59 0.24 -18.49 14.91
C ASP A 59 0.18 -17.14 15.65
N MET A 60 1.11 -16.94 16.59
CA MET A 60 1.14 -15.74 17.43
C MET A 60 1.31 -14.44 16.64
N HIS A 61 1.90 -14.50 15.44
CA HIS A 61 2.09 -13.32 14.60
C HIS A 61 0.79 -12.99 13.86
N GLY A 62 0.07 -13.99 13.37
CA GLY A 62 -1.25 -13.82 12.78
C GLY A 62 -2.25 -13.24 13.78
N ASP A 63 -2.26 -13.75 15.01
CA ASP A 63 -3.09 -13.21 16.10
C ASP A 63 -2.75 -11.75 16.42
N LEU A 64 -1.46 -11.41 16.45
CA LEU A 64 -1.02 -10.03 16.64
C LEU A 64 -1.51 -9.13 15.51
N LEU A 65 -1.33 -9.53 14.26
CA LEU A 65 -1.70 -8.74 13.09
C LEU A 65 -3.21 -8.48 13.04
N ARG A 66 -4.03 -9.51 13.29
CA ARG A 66 -5.48 -9.37 13.39
C ARG A 66 -5.86 -8.36 14.48
N LYS A 67 -5.31 -8.51 15.67
CA LYS A 67 -5.57 -7.59 16.79
C LYS A 67 -5.10 -6.17 16.50
N THR A 68 -3.98 -6.00 15.79
CA THR A 68 -3.51 -4.69 15.36
C THR A 68 -4.53 -4.02 14.45
N LEU A 69 -5.02 -4.71 13.41
CA LEU A 69 -6.05 -4.16 12.53
C LEU A 69 -7.35 -3.83 13.29
N GLU A 70 -7.78 -4.72 14.19
CA GLU A 70 -9.00 -4.51 15.00
C GLU A 70 -8.87 -3.30 15.95
N ASN A 71 -7.70 -3.09 16.55
CA ASN A 71 -7.44 -1.91 17.38
C ASN A 71 -7.45 -0.60 16.57
N GLU A 72 -7.10 -0.67 15.28
CA GLU A 72 -7.20 0.44 14.33
C GLU A 72 -8.61 0.54 13.70
N ASN A 73 -9.57 -0.26 14.18
CA ASN A 73 -10.96 -0.34 13.71
C ASN A 73 -11.12 -0.79 12.25
N VAL A 74 -10.11 -1.45 11.67
CA VAL A 74 -10.20 -2.03 10.33
C VAL A 74 -11.04 -3.31 10.40
N SER A 75 -11.99 -3.50 9.47
CA SER A 75 -12.75 -4.75 9.41
C SER A 75 -11.83 -5.92 9.02
N THR A 76 -11.78 -6.95 9.88
CA THR A 76 -10.95 -8.16 9.70
C THR A 76 -11.79 -9.39 9.34
N LYS A 77 -13.05 -9.22 8.92
CA LYS A 77 -13.93 -10.36 8.56
C LYS A 77 -13.38 -11.19 7.41
N GLY A 78 -12.78 -10.52 6.43
CA GLY A 78 -12.09 -11.16 5.31
C GLY A 78 -10.64 -11.57 5.58
N LEU A 79 -10.13 -11.38 6.81
CA LEU A 79 -8.83 -11.87 7.21
C LEU A 79 -8.97 -13.30 7.73
N LEU A 80 -8.38 -14.27 7.03
CA LEU A 80 -8.43 -15.69 7.40
C LEU A 80 -7.16 -16.11 8.14
N SER A 81 -7.25 -17.22 8.86
CA SER A 81 -6.10 -17.87 9.50
C SER A 81 -5.87 -19.25 8.86
N HIS A 82 -4.64 -19.55 8.46
CA HIS A 82 -4.28 -20.79 7.77
C HIS A 82 -3.56 -21.77 8.72
N PRO A 83 -4.03 -23.02 8.86
CA PRO A 83 -3.50 -23.95 9.88
C PRO A 83 -2.13 -24.56 9.54
N GLN A 84 -1.71 -24.51 8.27
CA GLN A 84 -0.49 -25.19 7.79
C GLN A 84 0.61 -24.25 7.28
N HIS A 85 0.32 -22.96 7.09
CA HIS A 85 1.27 -22.01 6.54
C HIS A 85 1.44 -20.90 7.56
N PHE A 86 2.70 -20.60 7.86
CA PHE A 86 3.06 -19.61 8.86
C PHE A 86 2.85 -18.19 8.31
N THR A 87 2.51 -17.25 9.20
CA THR A 87 2.46 -15.82 8.88
C THR A 87 3.79 -15.38 8.27
N THR A 88 3.74 -14.65 7.15
CA THR A 88 4.95 -14.14 6.51
C THR A 88 5.70 -13.21 7.46
N LEU A 89 7.02 -13.42 7.55
CA LEU A 89 7.92 -12.56 8.31
C LEU A 89 8.95 -11.95 7.37
N ALA A 90 9.25 -10.68 7.57
CA ALA A 90 10.36 -9.98 6.92
C ALA A 90 11.38 -9.60 7.99
N PHE A 91 12.64 -9.90 7.76
CA PHE A 91 13.76 -9.47 8.59
C PHE A 91 14.49 -8.36 7.88
N VAL A 92 14.51 -7.19 8.50
CA VAL A 92 15.19 -6.00 8.00
C VAL A 92 16.55 -5.92 8.68
N SER A 93 17.62 -6.09 7.90
CA SER A 93 18.97 -5.77 8.33
C SER A 93 19.39 -4.43 7.75
N VAL A 94 20.14 -3.67 8.54
CA VAL A 94 20.79 -2.43 8.12
C VAL A 94 22.28 -2.71 8.10
N ASP A 95 22.91 -2.51 6.95
CA ASP A 95 24.36 -2.66 6.84
C ASP A 95 25.10 -1.46 7.46
N LYS A 96 26.43 -1.50 7.46
CA LYS A 96 27.27 -0.44 8.04
C LYS A 96 27.18 0.90 7.31
N ASN A 97 26.64 0.92 6.09
CA ASN A 97 26.44 2.11 5.28
C ASN A 97 25.00 2.66 5.42
N GLY A 98 24.16 2.01 6.22
CA GLY A 98 22.75 2.36 6.37
C GLY A 98 21.84 1.74 5.31
N GLU A 99 22.36 0.89 4.43
CA GLU A 99 21.59 0.22 3.38
C GLU A 99 20.73 -0.88 4.01
N ARG A 100 19.43 -0.86 3.69
CA ARG A 100 18.46 -1.83 4.21
C ARG A 100 18.35 -3.02 3.28
N SER A 101 18.42 -4.23 3.83
CA SER A 101 18.13 -5.45 3.10
C SER A 101 17.01 -6.25 3.77
N PHE A 102 16.15 -6.87 2.94
CA PHE A 102 14.98 -7.62 3.40
C PHE A 102 15.16 -9.11 3.15
N SER A 103 15.04 -9.91 4.21
CA SER A 103 14.99 -11.36 4.14
C SER A 103 13.60 -11.87 4.51
N PHE A 104 12.93 -12.57 3.61
CA PHE A 104 11.57 -13.06 3.84
C PHE A 104 11.53 -14.53 4.25
N ALA A 105 10.92 -14.81 5.41
CA ALA A 105 10.45 -16.14 5.79
C ALA A 105 9.00 -16.30 5.29
N ARG A 106 8.89 -16.79 4.04
CA ARG A 106 7.63 -16.99 3.32
C ARG A 106 7.56 -18.44 2.81
N LYS A 107 8.08 -18.75 1.63
CA LYS A 107 8.39 -20.09 1.05
C LYS A 107 7.53 -21.34 1.44
N PRO A 108 6.18 -21.37 1.27
CA PRO A 108 5.26 -20.26 1.05
C PRO A 108 4.61 -19.80 2.37
N GLY A 109 4.37 -18.49 2.49
CA GLY A 109 3.75 -17.91 3.68
C GLY A 109 2.24 -17.89 3.54
N ALA A 110 1.53 -17.72 4.66
CA ALA A 110 0.07 -17.79 4.69
C ALA A 110 -0.62 -16.85 3.70
N ASP A 111 -0.09 -15.65 3.47
CA ASP A 111 -0.63 -14.63 2.55
C ASP A 111 -0.73 -15.10 1.09
N THR A 112 0.03 -16.14 0.71
CA THR A 112 -0.05 -16.75 -0.63
C THR A 112 -1.19 -17.75 -0.79
N GLN A 113 -1.91 -18.07 0.29
CA GLN A 113 -2.82 -19.21 0.35
C GLN A 113 -4.30 -18.83 0.18
N MET A 114 -4.61 -17.55 -0.08
CA MET A 114 -5.98 -17.13 -0.39
C MET A 114 -6.49 -17.85 -1.64
N ARG A 115 -7.68 -18.44 -1.58
CA ARG A 115 -8.38 -18.97 -2.75
C ARG A 115 -9.52 -18.04 -3.16
N ALA A 116 -9.89 -18.07 -4.43
CA ALA A 116 -10.99 -17.26 -4.95
C ALA A 116 -12.33 -17.53 -4.23
N GLU A 117 -12.58 -18.78 -3.83
CA GLU A 117 -13.79 -19.20 -3.11
C GLU A 117 -13.84 -18.73 -1.64
N ASP A 118 -12.69 -18.38 -1.08
CA ASP A 118 -12.56 -17.94 0.32
C ASP A 118 -12.66 -16.42 0.48
N LEU A 119 -12.72 -15.66 -0.62
CA LEU A 119 -12.85 -14.21 -0.58
C LEU A 119 -14.22 -13.80 -0.03
N ASP A 120 -14.21 -12.94 0.99
CA ASP A 120 -15.43 -12.32 1.51
C ASP A 120 -15.97 -11.28 0.53
N LEU A 121 -16.88 -11.73 -0.34
CA LEU A 121 -17.48 -10.88 -1.37
C LEU A 121 -18.36 -9.76 -0.79
N ASP A 122 -18.88 -9.91 0.43
CA ASP A 122 -19.67 -8.85 1.07
C ASP A 122 -18.76 -7.69 1.49
N GLU A 123 -17.54 -7.97 1.96
CA GLU A 123 -16.56 -6.92 2.27
C GLU A 123 -16.11 -6.16 1.01
N ILE A 124 -15.98 -6.84 -0.14
CA ILE A 124 -15.69 -6.20 -1.44
C ILE A 124 -16.89 -5.38 -1.93
N LYS A 125 -18.10 -5.94 -1.87
CA LYS A 125 -19.32 -5.29 -2.33
C LYS A 125 -19.64 -3.99 -1.59
N ASN A 126 -19.28 -3.92 -0.31
CA ASN A 126 -19.51 -2.74 0.53
C ASN A 126 -18.41 -1.66 0.39
N GLY A 127 -17.39 -1.88 -0.43
CA GLY A 127 -16.32 -0.91 -0.72
C GLY A 127 -16.66 0.08 -1.83
N LYS A 128 -16.04 1.26 -1.78
CA LYS A 128 -15.99 2.22 -2.91
C LYS A 128 -14.77 1.96 -3.80
N ILE A 129 -13.63 1.65 -3.19
CA ILE A 129 -12.35 1.38 -3.85
C ILE A 129 -11.84 0.02 -3.40
N PHE A 130 -11.50 -0.85 -4.35
CA PHE A 130 -10.80 -2.11 -4.09
C PHE A 130 -9.30 -1.93 -4.37
N HIS A 131 -8.49 -1.98 -3.32
CA HIS A 131 -7.05 -1.75 -3.39
C HIS A 131 -6.27 -3.07 -3.35
N ILE A 132 -5.28 -3.21 -4.23
CA ILE A 132 -4.42 -4.38 -4.34
C ILE A 132 -2.97 -3.99 -4.58
N GLY A 133 -2.05 -4.87 -4.20
CA GLY A 133 -0.63 -4.81 -4.56
C GLY A 133 -0.15 -6.05 -5.30
N SER A 134 1.12 -6.04 -5.76
CA SER A 134 1.64 -7.12 -6.61
C SER A 134 2.06 -8.39 -5.86
N LEU A 135 2.27 -8.34 -4.55
CA LEU A 135 2.81 -9.48 -3.78
C LEU A 135 1.88 -10.70 -3.79
N SER A 136 0.56 -10.46 -3.88
CA SER A 136 -0.45 -11.49 -4.07
C SER A 136 -0.30 -12.27 -5.39
N LEU A 137 0.36 -11.68 -6.39
CA LEU A 137 0.61 -12.32 -7.70
C LEU A 137 1.83 -13.26 -7.69
N THR A 138 2.62 -13.29 -6.63
CA THR A 138 3.86 -14.08 -6.61
C THR A 138 3.59 -15.60 -6.65
N HIS A 139 2.44 -16.07 -6.13
CA HIS A 139 2.14 -17.51 -6.02
C HIS A 139 0.65 -17.79 -6.24
N GLU A 140 0.34 -19.00 -6.72
CA GLU A 140 -1.01 -19.58 -6.59
C GLU A 140 -1.19 -20.19 -5.20
N PRO A 141 -2.42 -20.21 -4.64
CA PRO A 141 -3.68 -19.76 -5.24
C PRO A 141 -3.97 -18.25 -5.16
N ALA A 142 -3.16 -17.47 -4.42
CA ALA A 142 -3.43 -16.05 -4.20
C ALA A 142 -3.52 -15.24 -5.51
N ARG A 143 -2.68 -15.53 -6.51
CA ARG A 143 -2.73 -14.86 -7.82
C ARG A 143 -4.11 -14.97 -8.47
N SER A 144 -4.67 -16.18 -8.53
CA SER A 144 -6.02 -16.39 -9.05
C SER A 144 -7.09 -15.70 -8.21
N ALA A 145 -6.92 -15.68 -6.88
CA ALA A 145 -7.81 -14.95 -5.99
C ALA A 145 -7.76 -13.43 -6.24
N THR A 146 -6.59 -12.84 -6.50
CA THR A 146 -6.44 -11.41 -6.83
C THR A 146 -7.26 -11.05 -8.07
N LEU A 147 -7.11 -11.83 -9.14
CA LEU A 147 -7.82 -11.59 -10.40
C LEU A 147 -9.34 -11.72 -10.22
N PHE A 148 -9.79 -12.73 -9.47
CA PHE A 148 -11.20 -12.91 -9.16
C PHE A 148 -11.75 -11.77 -8.29
N GLY A 149 -11.00 -11.31 -7.28
CA GLY A 149 -11.37 -10.17 -6.44
C GLY A 149 -11.52 -8.88 -7.26
N ILE A 150 -10.60 -8.62 -8.20
CA ILE A 150 -10.67 -7.49 -9.13
C ILE A 150 -11.94 -7.58 -10.01
N GLU A 151 -12.24 -8.75 -10.55
CA GLU A 151 -13.45 -8.98 -11.34
C GLU A 151 -14.71 -8.67 -10.53
N LYS A 152 -14.82 -9.21 -9.31
CA LYS A 152 -15.98 -8.97 -8.43
C LYS A 152 -16.11 -7.54 -7.96
N ALA A 153 -14.98 -6.89 -7.64
CA ALA A 153 -14.96 -5.47 -7.31
C ALA A 153 -15.57 -4.64 -8.46
N LYS A 154 -15.17 -4.90 -9.71
CA LYS A 154 -15.73 -4.24 -10.90
C LYS A 154 -17.21 -4.53 -11.09
N GLU A 155 -17.66 -5.77 -10.92
CA GLU A 155 -19.09 -6.14 -10.98
C GLU A 155 -19.93 -5.36 -9.94
N PHE A 156 -19.37 -5.11 -8.76
CA PHE A 156 -20.01 -4.34 -7.70
C PHE A 156 -19.86 -2.82 -7.85
N GLY A 157 -19.17 -2.34 -8.89
CA GLY A 157 -18.97 -0.92 -9.16
C GLY A 157 -17.86 -0.24 -8.36
N ASN A 158 -16.99 -1.01 -7.69
CA ASN A 158 -15.81 -0.47 -7.04
C ASN A 158 -14.83 0.06 -8.08
N LYS A 159 -14.06 1.09 -7.71
CA LYS A 159 -12.87 1.50 -8.47
C LYS A 159 -11.68 0.65 -8.06
N ILE A 160 -10.84 0.28 -9.03
CA ILE A 160 -9.65 -0.54 -8.77
C ILE A 160 -8.45 0.37 -8.53
N SER A 161 -7.90 0.28 -7.32
CA SER A 161 -6.65 0.94 -6.93
C SER A 161 -5.49 -0.05 -6.95
N TYR A 162 -4.38 0.32 -7.57
CA TYR A 162 -3.20 -0.53 -7.67
C TYR A 162 -1.92 0.19 -7.24
N ASP A 163 -1.17 -0.41 -6.33
CA ASP A 163 0.22 -0.05 -5.99
C ASP A 163 1.09 -1.30 -6.16
N PRO A 164 1.93 -1.42 -7.21
CA PRO A 164 2.75 -2.60 -7.42
C PRO A 164 3.64 -2.92 -6.22
N ASN A 165 4.20 -1.90 -5.57
CA ASN A 165 5.06 -2.02 -4.39
C ASN A 165 6.12 -3.13 -4.54
N TYR A 166 6.96 -3.00 -5.57
CA TYR A 166 7.93 -4.00 -6.01
C TYR A 166 8.86 -4.45 -4.86
N ARG A 167 9.01 -5.77 -4.72
CA ARG A 167 9.93 -6.41 -3.77
C ARG A 167 10.73 -7.48 -4.48
N ALA A 168 11.88 -7.10 -5.05
CA ALA A 168 12.71 -7.95 -5.90
C ALA A 168 12.97 -9.36 -5.33
N SER A 169 13.22 -9.48 -4.01
CA SER A 169 13.54 -10.76 -3.36
C SER A 169 12.37 -11.76 -3.29
N LEU A 170 11.15 -11.35 -3.61
CA LEU A 170 9.97 -12.22 -3.65
C LEU A 170 9.65 -12.78 -5.02
N TRP A 171 10.37 -12.36 -6.06
CA TRP A 171 10.18 -12.79 -7.45
C TRP A 171 11.34 -13.69 -7.89
N SER A 172 11.09 -14.62 -8.82
CA SER A 172 12.17 -15.48 -9.34
C SER A 172 13.15 -14.71 -10.22
N SER A 173 12.66 -13.65 -10.88
CA SER A 173 13.42 -12.74 -11.72
C SER A 173 12.70 -11.41 -11.85
N GLU A 174 13.45 -10.36 -12.21
CA GLU A 174 12.86 -9.05 -12.53
C GLU A 174 11.90 -9.12 -13.73
N GLU A 175 12.20 -9.96 -14.74
CA GLU A 175 11.33 -10.17 -15.89
C GLU A 175 9.96 -10.76 -15.48
N GLU A 176 9.95 -11.76 -14.60
CA GLU A 176 8.70 -12.31 -14.05
C GLU A 176 7.93 -11.24 -13.28
N ALA A 177 8.63 -10.46 -12.45
CA ALA A 177 8.02 -9.38 -11.68
C ALA A 177 7.38 -8.34 -12.59
N ILE A 178 8.09 -7.86 -13.62
CA ILE A 178 7.58 -6.90 -14.60
C ILE A 178 6.34 -7.46 -15.30
N ASN A 179 6.40 -8.70 -15.80
CA ASN A 179 5.28 -9.32 -16.49
C ASN A 179 4.04 -9.42 -15.61
N ALA A 180 4.21 -9.89 -14.36
CA ALA A 180 3.12 -9.99 -13.41
C ALA A 180 2.58 -8.61 -13.00
N MET A 181 3.45 -7.67 -12.65
CA MET A 181 3.06 -6.32 -12.23
C MET A 181 2.31 -5.57 -13.33
N ARG A 182 2.78 -5.65 -14.58
CA ARG A 182 2.12 -5.01 -15.74
C ARG A 182 0.79 -5.67 -16.11
N SER A 183 0.59 -6.95 -15.79
CA SER A 183 -0.65 -7.67 -16.10
C SER A 183 -1.90 -7.06 -15.44
N LEU A 184 -1.73 -6.31 -14.35
CA LEU A 184 -2.84 -5.67 -13.63
C LEU A 184 -3.16 -4.25 -14.10
N ILE A 185 -2.26 -3.60 -14.86
CA ILE A 185 -2.46 -2.23 -15.35
C ILE A 185 -3.79 -2.07 -16.12
N PRO A 186 -4.19 -2.99 -17.03
CA PRO A 186 -5.46 -2.87 -17.76
C PRO A 186 -6.70 -2.89 -16.85
N TYR A 187 -6.56 -3.33 -15.60
CA TYR A 187 -7.66 -3.38 -14.65
C TYR A 187 -7.73 -2.16 -13.73
N ALA A 188 -6.62 -1.43 -13.56
CA ALA A 188 -6.51 -0.33 -12.62
C ALA A 188 -7.22 0.94 -13.11
N ASP A 189 -8.07 1.52 -12.26
CA ASP A 189 -8.67 2.83 -12.48
C ASP A 189 -7.78 3.93 -11.88
N ILE A 190 -7.14 3.64 -10.75
CA ILE A 190 -6.26 4.55 -10.02
C ILE A 190 -4.99 3.79 -9.69
N MET A 191 -3.83 4.38 -9.97
CA MET A 191 -2.54 3.69 -9.79
C MET A 191 -1.51 4.60 -9.15
N LYS A 192 -0.70 4.05 -8.26
CA LYS A 192 0.51 4.69 -7.75
C LYS A 192 1.72 3.81 -8.04
N ILE A 193 2.81 4.48 -8.42
CA ILE A 193 4.14 3.88 -8.53
C ILE A 193 5.16 4.80 -7.85
N SER A 194 6.31 4.26 -7.47
CA SER A 194 7.48 5.08 -7.14
C SER A 194 8.25 5.49 -8.39
N ASP A 195 9.15 6.46 -8.24
CA ASP A 195 10.15 6.80 -9.25
C ASP A 195 11.03 5.60 -9.65
N GLU A 196 11.38 4.75 -8.68
CA GLU A 196 12.11 3.49 -8.92
C GLU A 196 11.30 2.46 -9.76
N GLU A 197 9.98 2.55 -9.74
CA GLU A 197 9.07 1.64 -10.46
C GLU A 197 8.69 2.14 -11.86
N THR A 198 9.04 3.38 -12.22
CA THR A 198 8.66 4.02 -13.50
C THR A 198 9.05 3.18 -14.72
N GLU A 199 10.33 2.85 -14.86
CA GLU A 199 10.83 2.07 -15.99
C GLU A 199 10.28 0.64 -15.97
N LEU A 200 10.20 0.03 -14.79
CA LEU A 200 9.68 -1.33 -14.61
C LEU A 200 8.23 -1.44 -15.10
N LEU A 201 7.38 -0.46 -14.82
CA LEU A 201 5.95 -0.53 -15.12
C LEU A 201 5.59 0.06 -16.50
N THR A 202 6.37 1.01 -17.01
CA THR A 202 5.99 1.80 -18.20
C THR A 202 7.03 1.78 -19.33
N GLY A 203 8.28 1.42 -19.03
CA GLY A 203 9.41 1.55 -19.96
C GLY A 203 9.99 2.97 -20.05
N PHE A 204 9.43 3.93 -19.31
CA PHE A 204 9.94 5.30 -19.22
C PHE A 204 10.57 5.53 -17.86
N LYS A 205 11.78 6.12 -17.83
CA LYS A 205 12.47 6.52 -16.59
C LYS A 205 11.97 7.84 -16.03
N ASP A 206 11.52 8.73 -16.90
CA ASP A 206 11.01 10.03 -16.48
C ASP A 206 9.64 9.87 -15.81
N PRO A 207 9.44 10.38 -14.57
CA PRO A 207 8.17 10.25 -13.87
C PRO A 207 6.96 10.85 -14.60
N GLU A 208 7.12 11.95 -15.34
CA GLU A 208 6.01 12.54 -16.09
C GLU A 208 5.65 11.68 -17.31
N GLU A 209 6.65 11.18 -18.04
CA GLU A 209 6.43 10.26 -19.15
C GLU A 209 5.78 8.95 -18.69
N ALA A 210 6.24 8.39 -17.56
CA ALA A 210 5.64 7.20 -16.96
C ALA A 210 4.17 7.44 -16.57
N ALA A 211 3.87 8.57 -15.93
CA ALA A 211 2.49 8.91 -15.58
C ALA A 211 1.60 9.07 -16.83
N ARG A 212 2.07 9.75 -17.89
CA ARG A 212 1.34 9.85 -19.17
C ARG A 212 1.09 8.47 -19.78
N ALA A 213 2.11 7.61 -19.79
CA ALA A 213 2.00 6.25 -20.33
C ALA A 213 0.97 5.39 -19.58
N LEU A 214 0.79 5.58 -18.27
CA LEU A 214 -0.27 4.92 -17.50
C LEU A 214 -1.66 5.45 -17.88
N ILE A 215 -1.81 6.77 -18.04
CA ILE A 215 -3.07 7.39 -18.51
C ILE A 215 -3.45 6.88 -19.90
N ASP A 216 -2.49 6.80 -20.82
CA ASP A 216 -2.69 6.29 -22.18
C ASP A 216 -3.09 4.80 -22.21
N GLN A 217 -2.71 4.04 -21.17
CA GLN A 217 -3.13 2.64 -20.98
C GLN A 217 -4.52 2.50 -20.33
N GLY A 218 -5.17 3.60 -19.98
CA GLY A 218 -6.55 3.62 -19.49
C GLY A 218 -6.71 3.94 -18.00
N VAL A 219 -5.61 4.08 -17.25
CA VAL A 219 -5.64 4.54 -15.85
C VAL A 219 -6.22 5.97 -15.83
N LYS A 220 -7.12 6.25 -14.88
CA LYS A 220 -7.79 7.56 -14.78
C LYS A 220 -7.00 8.56 -13.95
N ILE A 221 -6.36 8.07 -12.90
CA ILE A 221 -5.52 8.85 -11.99
C ILE A 221 -4.23 8.06 -11.75
N ALA A 222 -3.09 8.62 -12.16
CA ALA A 222 -1.77 8.02 -11.93
C ALA A 222 -0.95 8.93 -11.02
N ALA A 223 -0.44 8.41 -9.91
CA ALA A 223 0.47 9.13 -9.02
C ALA A 223 1.88 8.53 -9.09
N VAL A 224 2.90 9.39 -9.09
CA VAL A 224 4.31 8.96 -8.99
C VAL A 224 4.94 9.65 -7.79
N THR A 225 5.36 8.87 -6.80
CA THR A 225 6.07 9.39 -5.62
C THR A 225 7.55 9.57 -5.93
N LEU A 226 8.13 10.67 -5.47
CA LEU A 226 9.49 11.14 -5.81
C LEU A 226 10.36 11.28 -4.55
N GLY A 227 10.13 10.43 -3.55
CA GLY A 227 10.78 10.51 -2.24
C GLY A 227 10.64 11.89 -1.59
N SER A 228 11.76 12.51 -1.22
CA SER A 228 11.78 13.83 -0.57
C SER A 228 11.33 14.99 -1.48
N GLU A 229 11.31 14.79 -2.81
CA GLU A 229 10.86 15.81 -3.76
C GLU A 229 9.32 15.92 -3.82
N GLY A 230 8.60 15.00 -3.17
CA GLY A 230 7.14 14.96 -3.11
C GLY A 230 6.55 13.96 -4.08
N ALA A 231 5.59 14.38 -4.89
CA ALA A 231 4.91 13.52 -5.83
C ALA A 231 4.36 14.32 -7.00
N LEU A 232 3.99 13.62 -8.07
CA LEU A 232 3.14 14.14 -9.12
C LEU A 232 1.88 13.29 -9.27
N VAL A 233 0.84 13.88 -9.84
CA VAL A 233 -0.41 13.23 -10.20
C VAL A 233 -0.79 13.60 -11.63
N ALA A 234 -1.29 12.62 -12.38
CA ALA A 234 -1.76 12.76 -13.73
C ALA A 234 -3.23 12.32 -13.84
N ASN A 235 -3.99 13.02 -14.68
CA ASN A 235 -5.32 12.60 -15.14
C ASN A 235 -5.47 13.03 -16.62
N LYS A 236 -6.70 12.97 -17.16
CA LYS A 236 -6.99 13.40 -18.53
C LYS A 236 -6.71 14.89 -18.83
N GLU A 237 -6.61 15.74 -17.80
CA GLU A 237 -6.37 17.18 -17.95
C GLU A 237 -4.88 17.52 -18.05
N GLY A 238 -4.02 16.66 -17.51
CA GLY A 238 -2.57 16.85 -17.54
C GLY A 238 -1.87 16.30 -16.31
N ILE A 239 -0.77 16.95 -15.92
CA ILE A 239 0.07 16.56 -14.78
C ILE A 239 0.25 17.76 -13.84
N SER A 240 0.16 17.50 -12.54
CA SER A 240 0.53 18.44 -11.49
C SER A 240 1.58 17.81 -10.59
N LYS A 241 2.60 18.59 -10.21
CA LYS A 241 3.66 18.19 -9.28
C LYS A 241 3.57 19.01 -8.01
N VAL A 242 3.53 18.34 -6.87
CA VAL A 242 3.48 18.96 -5.55
C VAL A 242 4.72 18.57 -4.76
N LYS A 243 5.44 19.58 -4.27
CA LYS A 243 6.65 19.39 -3.48
C LYS A 243 6.34 18.64 -2.18
N GLY A 244 7.29 17.80 -1.78
CA GLY A 244 7.28 17.15 -0.48
C GLY A 244 7.53 18.13 0.65
N PHE A 245 7.37 17.66 1.88
CA PHE A 245 7.75 18.40 3.07
C PHE A 245 9.05 17.85 3.64
N LYS A 246 9.87 18.73 4.23
CA LYS A 246 11.06 18.29 4.95
C LYS A 246 10.63 17.58 6.23
N ALA A 247 11.21 16.41 6.47
CA ALA A 247 11.00 15.63 7.67
C ALA A 247 12.35 15.25 8.28
N ASP A 248 12.43 15.24 9.60
CA ASP A 248 13.50 14.57 10.33
C ASP A 248 13.22 13.07 10.26
N VAL A 249 13.87 12.37 9.32
CA VAL A 249 13.56 10.99 8.98
C VAL A 249 14.11 10.04 10.05
N ALA A 250 13.20 9.32 10.71
CA ALA A 250 13.52 8.19 11.58
C ALA A 250 13.41 6.85 10.82
N ASP A 251 12.34 6.67 10.04
CA ASP A 251 12.06 5.45 9.31
C ASP A 251 11.18 5.75 8.10
N THR A 252 11.53 5.28 6.91
CA THR A 252 10.71 5.48 5.71
C THR A 252 9.65 4.40 5.50
N ASN A 253 9.63 3.36 6.35
CA ASN A 253 8.67 2.25 6.21
C ASN A 253 7.23 2.75 6.37
N GLY A 254 6.34 2.34 5.46
CA GLY A 254 4.94 2.76 5.44
C GLY A 254 4.68 4.17 4.91
N ALA A 255 5.69 4.97 4.53
CA ALA A 255 5.46 6.32 4.02
C ALA A 255 4.68 6.33 2.68
N GLY A 256 4.99 5.39 1.78
CA GLY A 256 4.25 5.21 0.53
C GLY A 256 2.81 4.74 0.76
N ASP A 257 2.60 3.85 1.73
CA ASP A 257 1.26 3.34 2.09
C ASP A 257 0.42 4.43 2.77
N SER A 258 1.04 5.25 3.61
CA SER A 258 0.43 6.44 4.23
C SER A 258 0.01 7.45 3.18
N PHE A 259 0.91 7.78 2.26
CA PHE A 259 0.62 8.64 1.10
C PHE A 259 -0.59 8.09 0.32
N TRP A 260 -0.56 6.80 -0.02
CA TRP A 260 -1.56 6.22 -0.89
C TRP A 260 -2.90 6.05 -0.20
N GLY A 261 -2.95 5.55 1.03
CA GLY A 261 -4.17 5.50 1.83
C GLY A 261 -4.79 6.90 2.02
N THR A 262 -3.97 7.94 2.17
CA THR A 262 -4.44 9.33 2.23
C THR A 262 -5.04 9.81 0.91
N MET A 263 -4.44 9.47 -0.23
CA MET A 263 -5.01 9.75 -1.56
C MET A 263 -6.34 9.02 -1.75
N LEU A 264 -6.38 7.71 -1.49
CA LEU A 264 -7.57 6.89 -1.70
C LEU A 264 -8.72 7.31 -0.80
N TYR A 265 -8.45 7.64 0.46
CA TYR A 265 -9.45 8.19 1.38
C TYR A 265 -10.08 9.47 0.80
N GLN A 266 -9.25 10.44 0.41
CA GLN A 266 -9.74 11.72 -0.12
C GLN A 266 -10.54 11.56 -1.41
N ILE A 267 -10.10 10.66 -2.32
CA ILE A 267 -10.84 10.34 -3.54
C ILE A 267 -12.19 9.72 -3.18
N ALA A 268 -12.23 8.75 -2.26
CA ALA A 268 -13.45 8.05 -1.87
C ALA A 268 -14.49 8.94 -1.18
N ILE A 269 -14.06 9.92 -0.38
CA ILE A 269 -14.98 10.86 0.30
C ILE A 269 -15.37 12.07 -0.55
N SER A 270 -14.72 12.29 -1.70
CA SER A 270 -15.10 13.37 -2.62
C SER A 270 -16.48 13.17 -3.23
N ASP A 271 -16.98 11.92 -3.22
CA ASP A 271 -18.23 11.46 -3.86
C ASP A 271 -18.35 11.85 -5.35
N LYS A 272 -17.24 12.22 -5.98
CA LYS A 272 -17.13 12.48 -7.41
C LYS A 272 -16.78 11.21 -8.17
N ASN A 273 -17.20 11.13 -9.43
CA ASN A 273 -16.58 10.16 -10.33
C ASN A 273 -15.11 10.54 -10.50
N ILE A 274 -14.24 9.53 -10.50
CA ILE A 274 -12.80 9.73 -10.66
C ILE A 274 -12.42 10.41 -11.98
N ASP A 275 -13.25 10.26 -13.02
CA ASP A 275 -13.07 10.94 -14.30
C ASP A 275 -13.36 12.45 -14.23
N ASP A 276 -14.05 12.92 -13.19
CA ASP A 276 -14.47 14.31 -13.01
C ASP A 276 -13.62 15.08 -11.98
N LEU A 277 -12.64 14.42 -11.35
CA LEU A 277 -11.68 15.07 -10.46
C LEU A 277 -10.73 15.93 -11.28
N THR A 278 -10.70 17.23 -10.99
CA THR A 278 -9.83 18.18 -11.70
C THR A 278 -8.39 18.04 -11.22
N LEU A 279 -7.45 18.54 -12.03
CA LEU A 279 -6.04 18.53 -11.69
C LEU A 279 -5.74 19.37 -10.43
N ASP A 280 -6.48 20.45 -10.20
CA ASP A 280 -6.36 21.28 -8.99
C ASP A 280 -6.84 20.53 -7.74
N GLU A 281 -7.94 19.77 -7.83
CA GLU A 281 -8.44 18.94 -6.73
C GLU A 281 -7.44 17.84 -6.39
N LEU A 282 -6.92 17.15 -7.41
CA LEU A 282 -5.89 16.13 -7.23
C LEU A 282 -4.61 16.71 -6.64
N SER A 283 -4.21 17.91 -7.06
CA SER A 283 -3.05 18.63 -6.51
C SER A 283 -3.24 18.95 -5.02
N ALA A 284 -4.44 19.39 -4.62
CA ALA A 284 -4.77 19.61 -3.21
C ALA A 284 -4.74 18.31 -2.40
N MET A 285 -5.29 17.22 -2.94
CA MET A 285 -5.23 15.89 -2.31
C MET A 285 -3.79 15.39 -2.15
N LEU A 286 -2.96 15.61 -3.18
CA LEU A 286 -1.55 15.25 -3.22
C LEU A 286 -0.74 15.98 -2.14
N ARG A 287 -1.07 17.25 -1.87
CA ARG A 287 -0.45 18.02 -0.79
C ARG A 287 -0.73 17.40 0.58
N ILE A 288 -1.96 16.96 0.82
CA ILE A 288 -2.35 16.31 2.08
C ILE A 288 -1.66 14.94 2.22
N ALA A 289 -1.59 14.17 1.13
CA ALA A 289 -0.88 12.89 1.10
C ALA A 289 0.63 13.03 1.36
N ASN A 290 1.29 14.03 0.77
CA ASN A 290 2.69 14.35 1.04
C ASN A 290 2.93 14.70 2.52
N ALA A 291 1.99 15.42 3.15
CA ALA A 291 2.06 15.74 4.57
C ALA A 291 1.94 14.49 5.43
N ALA A 292 1.01 13.59 5.13
CA ALA A 292 0.83 12.33 5.84
C ALA A 292 2.09 11.44 5.75
N ALA A 293 2.66 11.32 4.55
CA ALA A 293 3.90 10.59 4.32
C ALA A 293 5.07 11.18 5.12
N SER A 294 5.24 12.51 5.08
CA SER A 294 6.27 13.23 5.84
C SER A 294 6.16 13.01 7.35
N LEU A 295 4.93 13.00 7.90
CA LEU A 295 4.71 12.71 9.33
C LEU A 295 5.01 11.25 9.67
N THR A 296 4.63 10.32 8.78
CA THR A 296 4.92 8.89 8.94
C THR A 296 6.42 8.65 9.04
N CYS A 297 7.23 9.37 8.24
CA CYS A 297 8.68 9.22 8.25
C CYS A 297 9.36 9.58 9.60
N ARG A 298 8.66 10.23 10.53
CA ARG A 298 9.22 10.75 11.80
C ARG A 298 9.17 9.74 12.95
N LYS A 299 8.53 8.59 12.76
CA LYS A 299 8.38 7.54 13.78
C LYS A 299 8.77 6.19 13.18
N HIS A 300 9.25 5.28 14.02
CA HIS A 300 9.63 3.94 13.58
C HIS A 300 8.41 3.02 13.39
N GLY A 301 8.49 2.15 12.38
CA GLY A 301 7.45 1.17 12.05
C GLY A 301 6.29 1.77 11.25
N ALA A 302 5.72 1.00 10.33
CA ALA A 302 4.68 1.49 9.42
C ALA A 302 3.37 1.86 10.17
N ILE A 303 2.61 0.87 10.64
CA ILE A 303 1.32 1.09 11.32
C ILE A 303 1.43 2.05 12.52
N PRO A 304 2.41 1.94 13.43
CA PRO A 304 2.54 2.87 14.55
C PRO A 304 2.74 4.33 14.13
N ALA A 305 3.41 4.57 13.00
CA ALA A 305 3.77 5.91 12.54
C ALA A 305 2.68 6.66 11.77
N LEU A 306 1.65 5.97 11.27
CA LEU A 306 0.60 6.57 10.44
C LEU A 306 -0.11 7.74 11.17
N PRO A 307 -0.22 8.94 10.58
CA PRO A 307 -0.83 10.07 11.26
C PRO A 307 -2.36 10.00 11.23
N THR A 308 -2.99 10.73 12.15
CA THR A 308 -4.42 11.05 12.07
C THR A 308 -4.68 12.25 11.16
N MET A 309 -5.93 12.48 10.77
CA MET A 309 -6.28 13.70 10.02
C MET A 309 -6.00 14.99 10.82
N GLU A 310 -6.12 14.93 12.16
CA GLU A 310 -5.77 16.04 13.05
C GLU A 310 -4.27 16.35 12.96
N ASP A 311 -3.41 15.34 13.08
CA ASP A 311 -1.95 15.51 12.94
C ASP A 311 -1.57 16.14 11.59
N VAL A 312 -2.19 15.67 10.50
CA VAL A 312 -1.95 16.19 9.13
C VAL A 312 -2.38 17.65 9.02
N THR A 313 -3.57 17.98 9.55
CA THR A 313 -4.13 19.33 9.51
C THR A 313 -3.29 20.31 10.33
N GLU A 314 -2.88 19.92 11.53
CA GLU A 314 -1.99 20.73 12.37
C GLU A 314 -0.64 20.94 11.71
N PHE A 315 -0.05 19.88 11.14
CA PHE A 315 1.21 19.99 10.43
C PHE A 315 1.11 20.96 9.26
N LEU A 316 0.08 20.87 8.42
CA LEU A 316 -0.10 21.75 7.26
C LEU A 316 -0.20 23.24 7.65
N LYS A 317 -0.85 23.58 8.78
CA LYS A 317 -0.93 24.96 9.30
C LYS A 317 0.45 25.54 9.66
N THR A 318 1.42 24.69 9.99
CA THR A 318 2.80 25.14 10.27
C THR A 318 3.62 25.42 9.00
N GLN A 319 3.07 25.08 7.83
CA GLN A 319 3.73 25.17 6.52
C GLN A 319 3.11 26.27 5.63
N GLU A 320 2.14 27.02 6.16
CA GLU A 320 1.55 28.24 5.57
C GLU A 320 2.33 29.49 6.01
#